data_AF-A0A6G2QYL0-F1
#
_entry.id   AF-A0A6G2QYL0-F1
#
_cell.length_a   1.000
_cell.length_b   1.000
_cell.length_c   1.000
_cell.angle_alpha   90.00
_cell.angle_beta   90.00
_cell.angle_gamma   90.00
#
_symmetry.space_group_name_H-M   'P 1'
#
loop_
_entity.id
_entity.type
_entity.pdbx_description
1 polymer ?
#
loop_
_entity_poly.entity_id
_entity_poly.type
_entity_poly.pdbx_seq_one_letter_code
_entity_poly.pdbx_strand_id
1 'polypeptide(L)'
;LVFVCAAPATLATVNRLTGVPNFGAPLTYGMLSAYSCSVLVLLINWRGGSRERVRRLVLRCMAAYGLLIAAIVVLFLLAEADTERLNDLDTYYANTPFMREMILLYLLGHSAAMLAMCTVCVKWGREVGGLLRTGLRLILVGSLLDVVGFQVAKYTAVVARWTGHDLDFLSTTLAPPMASLAALLCSAGFVLPRLLPSARAQWRALGDYRRLAPLWTLVRSVSTAPKPPTGWWQLPQARLQWREVSIHDALLALAPYFDH
;
A
#
# COMPACT_ATOMS: atom_id res chain seq x y z
N LEU A 1 -2.77 -7.82 -2.66
CA LEU A 1 -2.23 -8.95 -3.45
C LEU A 1 -1.29 -9.80 -2.61
N VAL A 2 -0.18 -9.27 -2.09
CA VAL A 2 0.77 -10.01 -1.23
C VAL A 2 0.05 -10.80 -0.11
N PHE A 3 -0.80 -10.15 0.70
CA PHE A 3 -1.55 -10.85 1.76
C PHE A 3 -2.49 -11.94 1.25
N VAL A 4 -3.06 -11.77 0.05
CA VAL A 4 -3.92 -12.80 -0.55
C VAL A 4 -3.08 -13.99 -0.98
N CYS A 5 -1.94 -13.76 -1.63
CA CYS A 5 -1.00 -14.81 -2.03
C CYS A 5 -0.42 -15.56 -0.83
N ALA A 6 -0.16 -14.86 0.27
CA ALA A 6 0.40 -15.41 1.50
C ALA A 6 -0.65 -16.11 2.40
N ALA A 7 -1.95 -15.98 2.11
CA ALA A 7 -2.99 -16.58 2.94
C ALA A 7 -2.91 -18.12 2.84
N PRO A 8 -2.97 -18.87 3.96
CA PRO A 8 -2.87 -20.33 3.94
C PRO A 8 -3.88 -21.00 3.01
N ALA A 9 -5.09 -20.45 2.89
CA ALA A 9 -6.11 -20.94 1.96
C ALA A 9 -5.68 -20.79 0.48
N THR A 10 -5.02 -19.69 0.13
CA THR A 10 -4.49 -19.47 -1.22
C THR A 10 -3.31 -20.39 -1.49
N LEU A 11 -2.37 -20.50 -0.53
CA LEU A 11 -1.21 -21.39 -0.64
C LEU A 11 -1.65 -22.85 -0.87
N ALA A 12 -2.57 -23.36 -0.04
CA ALA A 12 -3.11 -24.71 -0.19
C ALA A 12 -3.81 -24.91 -1.53
N THR A 13 -4.54 -23.89 -2.00
CA THR A 13 -5.25 -23.97 -3.29
C THR A 13 -4.27 -24.01 -4.47
N VAL A 14 -3.23 -23.18 -4.43
CA VAL A 14 -2.19 -23.15 -5.46
C VAL A 14 -1.40 -24.45 -5.48
N ASN A 15 -1.04 -25.01 -4.31
CA ASN A 15 -0.36 -26.31 -4.23
C ASN A 15 -1.24 -27.42 -4.84
N ARG A 16 -2.53 -27.47 -4.50
CA ARG A 16 -3.47 -28.44 -5.10
C ARG A 16 -3.62 -28.29 -6.61
N LEU A 17 -3.69 -27.06 -7.12
CA LEU A 17 -3.87 -26.80 -8.55
C LEU A 17 -2.62 -27.14 -9.37
N THR A 18 -1.44 -26.93 -8.79
CA THR A 18 -0.16 -27.23 -9.46
C THR A 18 0.28 -28.68 -9.27
N GLY A 19 -0.23 -29.37 -8.25
CA GLY A 19 0.22 -30.70 -7.85
C GLY A 19 1.60 -30.70 -7.21
N VAL A 20 2.19 -29.52 -6.95
CA VAL A 20 3.52 -29.36 -6.39
C VAL A 20 3.38 -28.85 -4.94
N PRO A 21 3.85 -29.61 -3.93
CA PRO A 21 3.83 -29.15 -2.55
C PRO A 21 4.66 -27.86 -2.44
N ASN A 22 4.24 -26.94 -1.58
CA ASN A 22 4.96 -25.69 -1.29
C ASN A 22 5.11 -24.69 -2.46
N PHE A 23 4.46 -24.91 -3.62
CA PHE A 23 4.49 -23.96 -4.73
C PHE A 23 3.96 -22.56 -4.37
N GLY A 24 3.12 -22.45 -3.34
CA GLY A 24 2.71 -21.17 -2.78
C GLY A 24 3.89 -20.30 -2.27
N ALA A 25 5.04 -20.88 -1.93
CA ALA A 25 6.21 -20.16 -1.45
C ALA A 25 6.85 -19.27 -2.53
N PRO A 26 7.30 -19.79 -3.70
CA PRO A 26 7.84 -18.93 -4.76
C PRO A 26 6.81 -17.90 -5.27
N LEU A 27 5.52 -18.22 -5.28
CA LEU A 27 4.46 -17.24 -5.58
C LEU A 27 4.46 -16.08 -4.58
N THR A 28 4.48 -16.39 -3.28
CA THR A 28 4.42 -15.37 -2.22
C THR A 28 5.69 -14.54 -2.18
N TYR A 29 6.85 -15.18 -2.20
CA TYR A 29 8.14 -14.49 -2.18
C TYR A 29 8.36 -13.67 -3.46
N GLY A 30 7.91 -14.17 -4.61
CA GLY A 30 7.92 -13.44 -5.87
C GLY A 30 7.04 -12.19 -5.80
N MET A 31 5.82 -12.30 -5.26
CA MET A 31 4.91 -11.16 -5.10
C MET A 31 5.45 -10.13 -4.10
N LEU A 32 6.07 -10.57 -3.00
CA LEU A 32 6.72 -9.69 -2.03
C LEU A 32 7.94 -8.97 -2.64
N SER A 33 8.69 -9.66 -3.50
CA SER A 33 9.80 -9.09 -4.26
C SER A 33 9.31 -8.07 -5.29
N ALA A 34 8.23 -8.35 -6.01
CA ALA A 34 7.61 -7.40 -6.93
C ALA A 34 7.07 -6.15 -6.20
N TYR A 35 6.48 -6.33 -5.02
CA TYR A 35 6.10 -5.22 -4.14
C TYR A 35 7.32 -4.38 -3.74
N SER A 36 8.39 -5.03 -3.30
CA SER A 36 9.65 -4.37 -2.91
C SER A 36 10.26 -3.56 -4.06
N CYS A 37 10.27 -4.12 -5.27
CA CYS A 37 10.65 -3.42 -6.49
C CYS A 37 9.76 -2.20 -6.75
N SER A 38 8.44 -2.35 -6.57
CA SER A 38 7.48 -1.25 -6.79
C SER A 38 7.72 -0.09 -5.83
N VAL A 39 8.04 -0.38 -4.57
CA VAL A 39 8.42 0.63 -3.57
C VAL A 39 9.69 1.36 -4.00
N LEU A 40 10.73 0.65 -4.43
CA LEU A 40 11.97 1.26 -4.90
C LEU A 40 11.76 2.11 -6.17
N VAL A 41 10.97 1.62 -7.12
CA VAL A 41 10.59 2.38 -8.32
C VAL A 41 9.84 3.65 -7.94
N LEU A 42 8.93 3.58 -6.98
CA LEU A 42 8.23 4.76 -6.47
C LEU A 42 9.23 5.77 -5.87
N LEU A 43 10.16 5.32 -5.04
CA LEU A 43 11.21 6.17 -4.46
C LEU A 43 12.10 6.83 -5.53
N ILE A 44 12.48 6.08 -6.56
CA ILE A 44 13.27 6.60 -7.69
C ILE A 44 12.50 7.70 -8.41
N ASN A 45 11.21 7.50 -8.68
CA ASN A 45 10.36 8.51 -9.32
C ASN A 45 10.15 9.74 -8.42
N TRP A 46 9.94 9.54 -7.12
CA TRP A 46 9.80 10.62 -6.15
C TRP A 46 11.04 11.47 -6.00
N ARG A 47 12.23 10.86 -6.06
CA ARG A 47 13.50 11.60 -6.00
C ARG A 47 13.69 12.54 -7.20
N GLY A 48 13.07 12.24 -8.34
CA GLY A 48 13.20 13.02 -9.56
C GLY A 48 14.60 12.96 -10.20
N GLY A 49 14.84 13.88 -11.14
CA GLY A 49 16.05 13.97 -11.96
C GLY A 49 15.74 13.95 -13.46
N SER A 50 16.76 13.88 -14.32
CA SER A 50 16.54 13.76 -15.77
C SER A 50 15.78 12.48 -16.11
N ARG A 51 14.90 12.56 -17.12
CA ARG A 51 14.02 11.46 -17.52
C ARG A 51 14.81 10.20 -17.88
N GLU A 52 15.96 10.37 -18.52
CA GLU A 52 16.86 9.28 -18.91
C GLU A 52 17.46 8.60 -17.68
N ARG A 53 17.85 9.38 -16.66
CA ARG A 53 18.41 8.84 -15.41
C ARG A 53 17.36 8.06 -14.63
N VAL A 54 16.16 8.62 -14.47
CA VAL A 54 15.04 7.95 -13.79
C VAL A 54 14.69 6.65 -14.52
N ARG A 55 14.52 6.69 -15.84
CA ARG A 55 14.22 5.49 -16.66
C ARG A 55 15.29 4.42 -16.50
N ARG A 56 16.58 4.77 -16.59
CA ARG A 56 17.68 3.79 -16.41
C ARG A 56 17.66 3.16 -15.02
N LEU A 57 17.43 3.93 -13.97
CA LEU A 57 17.38 3.41 -12.59
C LEU A 57 16.18 2.49 -12.38
N VAL A 58 15.00 2.87 -12.91
CA VAL A 58 13.80 2.02 -12.87
C VAL A 58 14.04 0.70 -13.59
N LEU A 59 14.60 0.73 -14.81
CA LEU A 59 14.89 -0.49 -15.57
C LEU A 59 15.93 -1.37 -14.87
N ARG A 60 16.96 -0.79 -14.27
CA ARG A 60 17.94 -1.55 -13.46
C ARG A 60 17.29 -2.19 -12.23
N CYS A 61 16.41 -1.47 -11.54
CA CYS A 61 15.67 -1.99 -10.40
C CYS A 61 14.77 -3.16 -10.82
N MET A 62 14.02 -2.99 -11.93
CA MET A 62 13.16 -4.04 -12.47
C MET A 62 13.97 -5.26 -12.93
N ALA A 63 15.10 -5.07 -13.59
CA ALA A 63 15.98 -6.16 -13.99
C ALA A 63 16.55 -6.91 -12.78
N ALA A 64 17.01 -6.18 -11.75
CA ALA A 64 17.55 -6.79 -10.53
C ALA A 64 16.49 -7.61 -9.78
N TYR A 65 15.29 -7.08 -9.61
CA TYR A 65 14.21 -7.82 -8.95
C TYR A 65 13.61 -8.91 -9.84
N GLY A 66 13.61 -8.74 -11.15
CA GLY A 66 13.25 -9.81 -12.09
C GLY A 66 14.20 -11.00 -11.98
N LEU A 67 15.52 -10.73 -11.90
CA LEU A 67 16.53 -11.75 -11.65
C LEU A 67 16.37 -12.40 -10.27
N LEU A 68 16.06 -11.61 -9.23
CA LEU A 68 15.80 -12.13 -7.90
C LEU A 68 14.58 -13.06 -7.87
N ILE A 69 13.49 -12.69 -8.55
CA ILE A 69 12.29 -13.55 -8.66
C ILE A 69 12.61 -14.81 -9.45
N ALA A 70 13.35 -14.71 -10.56
CA ALA A 70 13.78 -15.88 -11.32
C ALA A 70 14.67 -16.81 -10.47
N ALA A 71 15.58 -16.26 -9.67
CA ALA A 71 16.41 -17.02 -8.76
C ALA A 71 15.58 -17.70 -7.65
N ILE A 72 14.57 -17.04 -7.09
CA ILE A 72 13.61 -17.66 -6.15
C ILE A 72 12.96 -18.90 -6.79
N VAL A 73 12.49 -18.79 -8.03
CA VAL A 73 11.86 -19.91 -8.74
C VAL A 73 12.85 -21.03 -9.01
N VAL A 74 14.07 -20.71 -9.48
CA VAL A 74 15.11 -21.71 -9.75
C VAL A 74 15.52 -22.44 -8.47
N LEU A 75 15.75 -21.72 -7.37
CA LEU A 75 16.10 -22.31 -6.09
C LEU A 75 14.98 -23.24 -5.58
N PHE A 76 13.72 -22.86 -5.74
CA PHE A 76 12.60 -23.73 -5.41
C PHE A 76 12.59 -25.02 -6.25
N LEU A 77 12.86 -24.94 -7.55
CA LEU A 77 12.90 -26.11 -8.44
C LEU A 77 14.07 -27.06 -8.13
N LEU A 78 15.17 -26.56 -7.57
CA LEU A 78 16.33 -27.35 -7.17
C LEU A 78 16.20 -27.93 -5.76
N ALA A 79 15.25 -27.44 -4.97
CA ALA A 79 15.05 -27.84 -3.59
C ALA A 79 14.29 -29.17 -3.46
N GLU A 80 14.70 -29.99 -2.48
CA GLU A 80 13.92 -31.13 -2.01
C GLU A 80 12.89 -30.64 -0.96
N ALA A 81 11.66 -30.36 -1.42
CA ALA A 81 10.61 -29.72 -0.62
C ALA A 81 9.28 -30.51 -0.61
N ASP A 82 9.36 -31.82 -0.33
CA ASP A 82 8.24 -32.75 -0.50
C ASP A 82 7.13 -32.63 0.56
N THR A 83 7.48 -32.18 1.76
CA THR A 83 6.53 -32.00 2.88
C THR A 83 5.83 -30.66 2.79
N GLU A 84 4.52 -30.65 2.51
CA GLU A 84 3.76 -29.40 2.47
C GLU A 84 3.76 -28.67 3.83
N ARG A 85 4.20 -27.40 3.83
CA ARG A 85 4.21 -26.48 4.98
C ARG A 85 3.57 -25.15 4.57
N LEU A 86 2.44 -24.80 5.21
CA LEU A 86 1.70 -23.57 4.88
C LEU A 86 2.06 -22.37 5.76
N ASN A 87 2.53 -22.60 7.00
CA ASN A 87 2.70 -21.53 8.00
C ASN A 87 4.15 -21.35 8.47
N ASP A 88 4.93 -22.43 8.49
CA ASP A 88 6.26 -22.49 9.09
C ASP A 88 7.34 -22.97 8.10
N LEU A 89 7.07 -22.82 6.80
CA LEU A 89 8.00 -23.20 5.72
C LEU A 89 9.40 -22.60 5.94
N ASP A 90 9.46 -21.32 6.30
CA ASP A 90 10.71 -20.58 6.52
C ASP A 90 11.60 -21.19 7.60
N THR A 91 11.01 -21.84 8.61
CA THR A 91 11.76 -22.43 9.73
C THR A 91 11.97 -23.93 9.54
N TYR A 92 10.96 -24.65 9.03
CA TYR A 92 11.06 -26.07 8.73
C TYR A 92 12.16 -26.36 7.69
N TYR A 93 12.20 -25.58 6.61
CA TYR A 93 13.18 -25.74 5.53
C TYR A 93 14.45 -24.88 5.72
N ALA A 94 14.67 -24.33 6.92
CA ALA A 94 15.81 -23.44 7.18
C ALA A 94 17.17 -24.12 6.96
N ASN A 95 17.27 -25.44 7.15
CA ASN A 95 18.49 -26.22 6.96
C ASN A 95 18.54 -26.97 5.62
N THR A 96 17.50 -26.86 4.79
CA THR A 96 17.42 -27.57 3.51
C THR A 96 18.11 -26.77 2.41
N PRO A 97 19.05 -27.36 1.65
CA PRO A 97 19.69 -26.69 0.53
C PRO A 97 18.69 -26.16 -0.49
N PHE A 98 19.04 -25.03 -1.11
CA PHE A 98 18.24 -24.23 -2.03
C PHE A 98 17.00 -23.55 -1.41
N MET A 99 16.27 -24.22 -0.51
CA MET A 99 15.19 -23.59 0.27
C MET A 99 15.72 -22.50 1.19
N ARG A 100 16.79 -22.80 1.93
CA ARG A 100 17.45 -21.84 2.80
C ARG A 100 17.87 -20.60 2.03
N GLU A 101 18.53 -20.79 0.89
CA GLU A 101 18.99 -19.71 0.02
C GLU A 101 17.80 -18.92 -0.53
N MET A 102 16.70 -19.58 -0.91
CA MET A 102 15.48 -18.91 -1.36
C MET A 102 14.88 -18.03 -0.25
N ILE A 103 14.78 -18.56 0.98
CA ILE A 103 14.27 -17.85 2.16
C ILE A 103 15.13 -16.60 2.42
N LEU A 104 16.45 -16.76 2.47
CA LEU A 104 17.35 -15.64 2.69
C LEU A 104 17.30 -14.62 1.55
N LEU A 105 17.20 -15.08 0.31
CA LEU A 105 17.22 -14.21 -0.86
C LEU A 105 16.03 -13.27 -0.88
N TYR A 106 14.82 -13.77 -0.60
CA TYR A 106 13.65 -12.91 -0.51
C TYR A 106 13.73 -11.95 0.68
N LEU A 107 14.19 -12.44 1.85
CA LEU A 107 14.34 -11.61 3.05
C LEU A 107 15.31 -10.46 2.80
N LEU A 108 16.45 -10.73 2.17
CA LEU A 108 17.46 -9.74 1.83
C LEU A 108 16.95 -8.72 0.81
N GLY A 109 16.29 -9.20 -0.25
CA GLY A 109 15.66 -8.35 -1.26
C GLY A 109 14.63 -7.40 -0.61
N HIS A 110 13.74 -7.95 0.21
CA HIS A 110 12.74 -7.16 0.91
C HIS A 110 13.37 -6.17 1.91
N SER A 111 14.40 -6.61 2.65
CA SER A 111 15.13 -5.77 3.61
C SER A 111 15.75 -4.56 2.93
N ALA A 112 16.38 -4.75 1.76
CA ALA A 112 16.98 -3.65 1.01
C ALA A 112 15.95 -2.58 0.63
N ALA A 113 14.75 -2.98 0.17
CA ALA A 113 13.68 -2.04 -0.15
C ALA A 113 13.17 -1.29 1.09
N MET A 114 12.93 -1.99 2.20
CA MET A 114 12.39 -1.38 3.42
C MET A 114 13.41 -0.45 4.09
N LEU A 115 14.69 -0.82 4.11
CA LEU A 115 15.76 0.05 4.58
C LEU A 115 15.88 1.32 3.71
N ALA A 116 15.83 1.17 2.38
CA ALA A 116 15.79 2.32 1.48
C ALA A 116 14.59 3.23 1.79
N MET A 117 13.40 2.65 2.02
CA MET A 117 12.21 3.41 2.41
C MET A 117 12.42 4.19 3.72
N CYS A 118 12.95 3.53 4.76
CA CYS A 118 13.28 4.17 6.03
C CYS A 118 14.24 5.36 5.84
N THR A 119 15.34 5.17 5.10
CA THR A 119 16.33 6.24 4.89
C THR A 119 15.72 7.46 4.19
N VAL A 120 14.88 7.24 3.18
CA VAL A 120 14.22 8.30 2.44
C VAL A 120 13.19 9.02 3.31
N CYS A 121 12.36 8.30 4.05
CA CYS A 121 11.37 8.90 4.94
C CYS A 121 12.02 9.74 6.05
N VAL A 122 13.16 9.29 6.62
CA VAL A 122 13.92 10.07 7.60
C VAL A 122 14.46 11.36 6.97
N LYS A 123 15.05 11.26 5.77
CA LYS A 123 15.63 12.41 5.07
C LYS A 123 14.56 13.45 4.74
N TRP A 124 13.52 13.06 4.02
CA TRP A 124 12.48 13.99 3.55
C TRP A 124 11.53 14.42 4.66
N GLY A 125 11.35 13.61 5.71
CA GLY A 125 10.53 13.98 6.87
C GLY A 125 11.01 15.24 7.59
N ARG A 126 12.30 15.57 7.47
CA ARG A 126 12.89 16.82 7.99
C ARG A 126 12.58 18.03 7.11
N GLU A 127 12.38 17.83 5.82
CA GLU A 127 12.23 18.88 4.80
C GLU A 127 10.75 19.27 4.57
N VAL A 128 9.81 18.35 4.76
CA VAL A 128 8.37 18.59 4.48
C VAL A 128 7.57 18.91 5.74
N GLY A 129 6.46 19.64 5.61
CA GLY A 129 5.53 20.00 6.70
C GLY A 129 4.12 19.42 6.54
N GLY A 130 3.23 19.75 7.48
CA GLY A 130 1.79 19.46 7.40
C GLY A 130 1.43 17.98 7.25
N LEU A 131 0.37 17.70 6.47
CA LEU A 131 -0.12 16.33 6.24
C LEU A 131 0.90 15.44 5.54
N LEU A 132 1.76 15.99 4.70
CA LEU A 132 2.81 15.23 4.03
C LEU A 132 3.84 14.70 5.04
N ARG A 133 4.21 15.50 6.04
CA ARG A 133 5.06 15.05 7.16
C ARG A 133 4.39 13.92 7.94
N THR A 134 3.09 14.04 8.22
CA THR A 134 2.34 12.97 8.90
C THR A 134 2.31 11.69 8.08
N GLY A 135 2.09 11.79 6.76
CA GLY A 135 2.15 10.64 5.85
C GLY A 135 3.52 9.96 5.85
N LEU A 136 4.61 10.73 5.70
CA LEU A 136 5.97 10.18 5.75
C LEU A 136 6.31 9.55 7.10
N ARG A 137 5.83 10.11 8.22
CA ARG A 137 6.02 9.52 9.55
C ARG A 137 5.28 8.19 9.67
N LEU A 138 4.04 8.10 9.18
CA LEU A 138 3.30 6.83 9.17
C LEU A 138 4.02 5.77 8.33
N ILE A 139 4.53 6.16 7.14
CA ILE A 139 5.31 5.24 6.32
C ILE A 139 6.61 4.84 7.01
N LEU A 140 7.31 5.77 7.67
CA LEU A 140 8.52 5.46 8.43
C LEU A 140 8.25 4.49 9.56
N VAL A 141 7.22 4.73 10.38
CA VAL A 141 6.85 3.84 11.49
C VAL A 141 6.44 2.47 10.96
N GLY A 142 5.64 2.41 9.88
CA GLY A 142 5.28 1.15 9.22
C GLY A 142 6.51 0.39 8.70
N SER A 143 7.43 1.08 8.02
CA SER A 143 8.65 0.46 7.48
C SER A 143 9.60 0.01 8.58
N LEU A 144 9.71 0.76 9.69
CA LEU A 144 10.48 0.34 10.87
C LEU A 144 9.85 -0.86 11.57
N LEU A 145 8.53 -0.90 11.66
CA LEU A 145 7.80 -2.04 12.21
C LEU A 145 7.99 -3.30 11.36
N ASP A 146 8.04 -3.16 10.03
CA ASP A 146 8.39 -4.26 9.14
C ASP A 146 9.83 -4.75 9.40
N VAL A 147 10.80 -3.84 9.40
CA VAL A 147 12.22 -4.19 9.62
C VAL A 147 12.44 -4.83 10.99
N VAL A 148 11.91 -4.24 12.06
CA VAL A 148 12.18 -4.71 13.43
C VAL A 148 11.23 -5.84 13.83
N GLY A 149 9.97 -5.80 13.42
CA GLY A 149 8.95 -6.76 13.85
C GLY A 149 8.83 -7.98 12.94
N PHE A 150 8.90 -7.80 11.62
CA PHE A 150 8.82 -8.90 10.66
C PHE A 150 10.21 -9.45 10.31
N GLN A 151 11.11 -8.60 9.79
CA GLN A 151 12.39 -9.07 9.24
C GLN A 151 13.30 -9.63 10.32
N VAL A 152 13.53 -8.89 11.43
CA VAL A 152 14.36 -9.41 12.53
C VAL A 152 13.78 -10.69 13.09
N ALA A 153 12.47 -10.79 13.30
CA ALA A 153 11.83 -12.01 13.77
C ALA A 153 12.07 -13.20 12.82
N LYS A 154 11.95 -12.99 11.51
CA LYS A 154 12.23 -14.00 10.48
C LYS A 154 13.69 -14.42 10.47
N TYR A 155 14.63 -13.47 10.44
CA TYR A 155 16.07 -13.79 10.50
C TYR A 155 16.43 -14.52 11.78
N THR A 156 15.94 -14.07 12.94
CA THR A 156 16.21 -14.73 14.22
C THR A 156 15.67 -16.15 14.25
N ALA A 157 14.47 -16.40 13.74
CA ALA A 157 13.92 -17.76 13.67
C ALA A 157 14.75 -18.69 12.77
N VAL A 158 15.19 -18.19 11.60
CA VAL A 158 16.05 -18.95 10.68
C VAL A 158 17.42 -19.24 11.31
N VAL A 159 18.06 -18.25 11.92
CA VAL A 159 19.35 -18.43 12.60
C VAL A 159 19.24 -19.34 13.83
N ALA A 160 18.12 -19.29 14.56
CA ALA A 160 17.84 -20.20 15.66
C ALA A 160 17.86 -21.66 15.17
N ARG A 161 17.20 -21.96 14.04
CA ARG A 161 17.21 -23.29 13.44
C ARG A 161 18.60 -23.75 12.98
N TRP A 162 19.47 -22.86 12.54
CA TRP A 162 20.87 -23.20 12.21
C TRP A 162 21.72 -23.49 13.44
N THR A 163 21.38 -22.90 14.58
CA THR A 163 22.10 -23.09 15.85
C THR A 163 21.49 -24.17 16.74
N GLY A 164 20.52 -24.93 16.22
CA GLY A 164 19.84 -26.01 16.95
C GLY A 164 18.76 -25.56 17.95
N HIS A 165 18.38 -24.29 17.94
CA HIS A 165 17.31 -23.74 18.79
C HIS A 165 15.96 -23.71 18.06
N ASP A 166 14.87 -23.71 18.83
CA ASP A 166 13.51 -23.55 18.31
C ASP A 166 12.93 -22.21 18.75
N LEU A 167 12.91 -21.25 17.82
CA LEU A 167 12.26 -19.94 18.00
C LEU A 167 11.19 -19.71 16.92
N ASP A 168 10.52 -20.77 16.48
CA ASP A 168 9.60 -20.71 15.33
C ASP A 168 8.41 -19.79 15.55
N PHE A 169 7.99 -19.60 16.80
CA PHE A 169 6.93 -18.66 17.16
C PHE A 169 7.22 -17.23 16.67
N LEU A 170 8.49 -16.84 16.53
CA LEU A 170 8.88 -15.55 15.96
C LEU A 170 8.45 -15.46 14.49
N SER A 171 8.65 -16.53 13.72
CA SER A 171 8.29 -16.59 12.30
C SER A 171 6.79 -16.80 12.07
N THR A 172 6.14 -17.64 12.88
CA THR A 172 4.77 -18.11 12.66
C THR A 172 3.71 -17.26 13.34
N THR A 173 3.99 -16.74 14.53
CA THR A 173 3.02 -16.01 15.36
C THR A 173 3.29 -14.52 15.42
N LEU A 174 4.56 -14.11 15.55
CA LEU A 174 4.92 -12.70 15.70
C LEU A 174 5.04 -11.97 14.35
N ALA A 175 5.75 -12.55 13.38
CA ALA A 175 6.04 -11.87 12.13
C ALA A 175 4.77 -11.49 11.31
N PRO A 176 3.75 -12.36 11.13
CA PRO A 176 2.57 -12.02 10.33
C PRO A 176 1.74 -10.81 10.82
N PRO A 177 1.39 -10.66 12.12
CA PRO A 177 0.69 -9.47 12.58
C PRO A 177 1.56 -8.21 12.50
N MET A 178 2.88 -8.31 12.71
CA MET A 178 3.80 -7.18 12.52
C MET A 178 3.80 -6.70 11.06
N ALA A 179 3.92 -7.61 10.10
CA ALA A 179 3.83 -7.29 8.67
C ALA A 179 2.47 -6.67 8.30
N SER A 180 1.37 -7.16 8.89
CA SER A 180 0.03 -6.64 8.65
C SER A 180 -0.13 -5.21 9.16
N LEU A 181 0.33 -4.93 10.39
CA LEU A 181 0.31 -3.60 10.96
C LEU A 181 1.24 -2.63 10.22
N ALA A 182 2.42 -3.10 9.81
CA ALA A 182 3.37 -2.34 9.00
C ALA A 182 2.74 -1.91 7.67
N ALA A 183 2.12 -2.85 6.95
CA ALA A 183 1.45 -2.57 5.69
C ALA A 183 0.27 -1.60 5.85
N LEU A 184 -0.50 -1.71 6.95
CA LEU A 184 -1.59 -0.79 7.27
C LEU A 184 -1.06 0.64 7.47
N LEU A 185 -0.01 0.80 8.28
CA LEU A 185 0.60 2.10 8.55
C LEU A 185 1.21 2.72 7.29
N CYS A 186 1.92 1.93 6.48
CA CYS A 186 2.45 2.38 5.19
C CYS A 186 1.33 2.82 4.25
N SER A 187 0.28 2.01 4.11
CA SER A 187 -0.88 2.33 3.26
C SER A 187 -1.57 3.62 3.71
N ALA A 188 -1.81 3.76 5.01
CA ALA A 188 -2.36 4.99 5.59
C ALA A 188 -1.46 6.19 5.29
N GLY A 189 -0.14 6.04 5.42
CA GLY A 189 0.81 7.11 5.16
C GLY A 189 0.88 7.55 3.69
N PHE A 190 0.66 6.65 2.73
CA PHE A 190 0.50 7.02 1.31
C PHE A 190 -0.84 7.70 1.01
N VAL A 191 -1.92 7.22 1.63
CA VAL A 191 -3.29 7.67 1.36
C VAL A 191 -3.59 9.02 2.01
N LEU A 192 -3.15 9.22 3.25
CA LEU A 192 -3.54 10.36 4.10
C LEU A 192 -3.20 11.72 3.47
N PRO A 193 -1.99 11.98 2.95
CA PRO A 193 -1.66 13.28 2.36
C PRO A 193 -2.46 13.57 1.08
N ARG A 194 -2.88 12.52 0.36
CA ARG A 194 -3.54 12.64 -0.94
C ARG A 194 -5.05 12.76 -0.84
N LEU A 195 -5.69 11.90 -0.05
CA LEU A 195 -7.16 11.80 -0.02
C LEU A 195 -7.80 12.61 1.09
N LEU A 196 -7.10 12.89 2.19
CA LEU A 196 -7.69 13.59 3.32
C LEU A 196 -8.14 15.03 2.98
N PRO A 197 -7.38 15.84 2.21
CA PRO A 197 -7.86 17.16 1.79
C PRO A 197 -9.14 17.08 0.96
N SER A 198 -9.19 16.17 -0.01
CA SER A 198 -10.36 15.96 -0.87
C SER A 198 -11.57 15.46 -0.07
N ALA A 199 -11.39 14.50 0.84
CA ALA A 199 -12.45 13.99 1.69
C ALA A 199 -13.03 15.08 2.60
N ARG A 200 -12.16 15.90 3.22
CA ARG A 200 -12.59 17.06 4.03
C ARG A 200 -13.36 18.08 3.19
N ALA A 201 -12.94 18.34 1.96
CA ALA A 201 -13.66 19.23 1.05
C ALA A 201 -15.07 18.70 0.74
N GLN A 202 -15.22 17.40 0.46
CA GLN A 202 -16.53 16.79 0.24
C GLN A 202 -17.42 16.85 1.49
N TRP A 203 -16.85 16.64 2.68
CA TRP A 203 -17.61 16.70 3.94
C TRP A 203 -18.09 18.12 4.26
N ARG A 204 -17.24 19.13 4.10
CA ARG A 204 -17.65 20.52 4.24
C ARG A 204 -18.72 20.88 3.24
N ALA A 205 -18.53 20.48 1.97
CA ALA A 205 -19.52 20.74 0.94
C ALA A 205 -20.88 20.11 1.24
N LEU A 206 -20.92 18.93 1.86
CA LEU A 206 -22.17 18.33 2.32
C LEU A 206 -22.84 19.13 3.44
N GLY A 207 -22.04 19.66 4.38
CA GLY A 207 -22.52 20.55 5.44
C GLY A 207 -23.10 21.84 4.89
N ASP A 208 -22.37 22.51 3.99
CA ASP A 208 -22.79 23.76 3.35
C ASP A 208 -24.02 23.54 2.46
N TYR A 209 -24.08 22.40 1.74
CA TYR A 209 -25.25 22.01 0.97
C TYR A 209 -26.50 21.88 1.84
N ARG A 210 -26.36 21.28 3.03
CA ARG A 210 -27.47 21.17 4.01
C ARG A 210 -27.84 22.54 4.59
N ARG A 211 -26.87 23.41 4.87
CA ARG A 211 -27.09 24.77 5.38
C ARG A 211 -27.81 25.67 4.37
N LEU A 212 -27.55 25.50 3.07
CA LEU A 212 -28.22 26.22 1.99
C LEU A 212 -29.60 25.64 1.63
N ALA A 213 -30.00 24.51 2.22
CA ALA A 213 -31.28 23.86 1.89
C ALA A 213 -32.53 24.73 2.21
N PRO A 214 -32.61 25.44 3.35
CA PRO A 214 -33.75 26.31 3.64
C PRO A 214 -33.87 27.46 2.63
N LEU A 215 -32.74 28.15 2.35
CA LEU A 215 -32.70 29.22 1.36
C LEU A 215 -33.12 28.72 -0.02
N TRP A 216 -32.55 27.60 -0.46
CA TRP A 216 -32.95 26.96 -1.72
C TRP A 216 -34.45 26.68 -1.78
N THR A 217 -35.06 26.23 -0.69
CA THR A 217 -36.50 25.92 -0.65
C THR A 217 -37.36 27.17 -0.88
N LEU A 218 -36.88 28.34 -0.45
CA LEU A 218 -37.57 29.62 -0.65
C LEU A 218 -37.43 30.15 -2.08
N VAL A 219 -36.26 29.99 -2.70
CA VAL A 219 -35.95 30.63 -4.01
C VAL A 219 -36.10 29.70 -5.22
N ARG A 220 -36.24 28.38 -5.00
CA ARG A 220 -36.26 27.37 -6.08
C ARG A 220 -37.34 27.56 -7.15
N SER A 221 -38.46 28.21 -6.83
CA SER A 221 -39.55 28.47 -7.79
C SER A 221 -39.21 29.56 -8.79
N VAL A 222 -38.26 30.43 -8.47
CA VAL A 222 -37.87 31.61 -9.28
C VAL A 222 -36.54 31.36 -10.01
N SER A 223 -35.77 30.35 -9.60
CA SER A 223 -34.51 29.98 -10.26
C SER A 223 -34.71 29.61 -11.72
N THR A 224 -33.92 30.22 -12.62
CA THR A 224 -33.89 29.90 -14.05
C THR A 224 -32.72 28.98 -14.42
N ALA A 225 -31.95 28.54 -13.42
CA ALA A 225 -30.77 27.72 -13.61
C ALA A 225 -31.10 26.39 -14.33
N PRO A 226 -30.18 25.88 -15.19
CA PRO A 226 -30.38 24.62 -15.89
C PRO A 226 -30.62 23.46 -14.92
N LYS A 227 -31.39 22.46 -15.39
CA LYS A 227 -31.65 21.22 -14.64
C LYS A 227 -30.33 20.63 -14.11
N PRO A 228 -30.33 20.09 -12.88
CA PRO A 228 -29.13 19.50 -12.31
C PRO A 228 -28.63 18.38 -13.24
N PRO A 229 -27.30 18.18 -13.34
CA PRO A 229 -26.76 17.12 -14.18
C PRO A 229 -27.38 15.77 -13.78
N THR A 230 -27.87 14.97 -14.74
CA THR A 230 -28.67 13.76 -14.49
C THR A 230 -27.84 12.53 -14.10
N GLY A 231 -26.72 12.72 -13.39
CA GLY A 231 -25.90 11.62 -12.90
C GLY A 231 -26.51 10.96 -11.67
N TRP A 232 -26.75 9.65 -11.73
CA TRP A 232 -27.21 8.83 -10.59
C TRP A 232 -26.30 8.94 -9.35
N TRP A 233 -25.02 9.25 -9.53
CA TRP A 233 -24.08 9.60 -8.47
C TRP A 233 -23.41 10.94 -8.76
N GLN A 234 -23.46 11.85 -7.78
CA GLN A 234 -22.75 13.13 -7.80
C GLN A 234 -22.05 13.35 -6.46
N LEU A 235 -20.83 13.85 -6.52
CA LEU A 235 -20.07 14.22 -5.35
C LEU A 235 -20.74 15.40 -4.63
N PRO A 236 -20.70 15.45 -3.28
CA PRO A 236 -21.26 16.55 -2.50
C PRO A 236 -20.85 17.94 -2.98
N GLN A 237 -19.60 18.12 -3.40
CA GLN A 237 -19.10 19.39 -3.90
C GLN A 237 -19.76 19.82 -5.22
N ALA A 238 -20.03 18.88 -6.13
CA ALA A 238 -20.74 19.19 -7.38
C ALA A 238 -22.22 19.57 -7.10
N ARG A 239 -22.85 18.89 -6.13
CA ARG A 239 -24.21 19.22 -5.68
C ARG A 239 -24.30 20.59 -5.02
N LEU A 240 -23.30 20.94 -4.21
CA LEU A 240 -23.17 22.26 -3.60
C LEU A 240 -23.02 23.34 -4.67
N GLN A 241 -22.07 23.18 -5.59
CA GLN A 241 -21.83 24.15 -6.67
C GLN A 241 -23.08 24.42 -7.50
N TRP A 242 -23.81 23.37 -7.88
CA TRP A 242 -25.06 23.55 -8.62
C TRP A 242 -26.11 24.32 -7.80
N ARG A 243 -26.25 24.02 -6.51
CA ARG A 243 -27.20 24.72 -5.63
C ARG A 243 -26.80 26.19 -5.43
N GLU A 244 -25.51 26.49 -5.28
CA GLU A 244 -25.01 27.86 -5.16
C GLU A 244 -25.32 28.69 -6.41
N VAL A 245 -25.02 28.16 -7.59
CA VAL A 245 -25.37 28.79 -8.88
C VAL A 245 -26.87 29.02 -8.99
N SER A 246 -27.68 28.01 -8.63
CA SER A 246 -29.14 28.09 -8.74
C SER A 246 -29.76 29.11 -7.77
N ILE A 247 -29.22 29.21 -6.55
CA ILE A 247 -29.63 30.25 -5.58
C ILE A 247 -29.21 31.63 -6.08
N HIS A 248 -27.98 31.79 -6.56
CA HIS A 248 -27.47 33.07 -7.06
C HIS A 248 -28.31 33.60 -8.21
N ASP A 249 -28.65 32.74 -9.17
CA ASP A 249 -29.52 33.06 -10.30
C ASP A 249 -30.92 33.49 -9.85
N ALA A 250 -31.52 32.78 -8.89
CA ALA A 250 -32.81 33.15 -8.33
C ALA A 250 -32.76 34.52 -7.61
N LEU A 251 -31.68 34.81 -6.90
CA LEU A 251 -31.48 36.10 -6.24
C LEU A 251 -31.28 37.24 -7.25
N LEU A 252 -30.59 37.01 -8.37
CA LEU A 252 -30.48 37.98 -9.45
C LEU A 252 -31.83 38.28 -10.10
N ALA A 253 -32.66 37.26 -10.31
CA ALA A 253 -34.02 37.45 -10.82
C ALA A 253 -34.92 38.23 -9.85
N LEU A 254 -34.69 38.08 -8.55
CA LEU A 254 -35.42 38.81 -7.50
C LEU A 254 -34.84 40.21 -7.21
N ALA A 255 -33.61 40.50 -7.65
CA ALA A 255 -32.92 41.76 -7.38
C ALA A 255 -33.75 43.03 -7.67
N PRO A 256 -34.53 43.12 -8.77
CA PRO A 256 -35.35 44.29 -9.07
C PRO A 256 -36.53 44.51 -8.10
N TYR A 257 -36.87 43.53 -7.28
CA TYR A 257 -38.01 43.55 -6.35
C TYR A 257 -37.60 43.77 -4.89
N PHE A 258 -36.30 43.91 -4.61
CA PHE A 258 -35.82 44.30 -3.28
C PHE A 258 -35.72 45.82 -3.20
N ASP A 259 -36.29 46.40 -2.14
CA ASP A 259 -36.11 47.82 -1.84
C ASP A 259 -34.63 48.10 -1.51
N HIS A 260 -34.05 49.11 -2.16
CA HIS A 260 -32.68 49.59 -1.93
C HIS A 260 -32.56 50.48 -0.70
#